data_AF-A0A132E707-F1
#
_entry.id   AF-A0A132E707-F1
#
_cell.length_a   1.000
_cell.length_b   1.000
_cell.length_c   1.000
_cell.angle_alpha   90.00
_cell.angle_beta   90.00
_cell.angle_gamma   90.00
#
_symmetry.space_group_name_H-M   'P 1'
#
loop_
_entity.id
_entity.type
_entity.pdbx_description
1 polymer ?
#
loop_
_entity_poly.entity_id
_entity_poly.type
_entity_poly.pdbx_seq_one_letter_code
_entity_poly.pdbx_strand_id
1 'polypeptide(L)'
;MDLFDRLQEQIESVRLPLFAVTVTAAARVNTPLFAMFHWHGFRRATPLVLPGVEIPPRSVPGSLVQLDTPWHSFEAVDAMLLDAAWQSGAWDVERVERRGCNAIGASAAEALACRQAFGHYGDDIARDPLRPDDRTDRDALMQLAARSGYVRWLFRPVKGGLWRTLDEPDDTLDADGGRRPPCPVLPQPRRPNGRGRTIYRLGAVHRILSPR
;
A
#
# COMPACT_ATOMS: atom_id res chain seq x y z
N MET A 1 9.37 1.97 -15.33
CA MET A 1 9.45 1.28 -14.03
C MET A 1 8.06 0.90 -13.63
N ASP A 2 7.84 -0.37 -13.38
CA ASP A 2 6.59 -0.86 -12.83
C ASP A 2 6.54 -0.60 -11.30
N LEU A 3 5.43 -0.94 -10.66
CA LEU A 3 5.28 -0.76 -9.21
C LEU A 3 6.23 -1.68 -8.41
N PHE A 4 6.58 -2.85 -8.96
CA PHE A 4 7.46 -3.81 -8.28
C PHE A 4 8.90 -3.29 -8.23
N ASP A 5 9.40 -2.69 -9.30
CA ASP A 5 10.71 -2.04 -9.35
C ASP A 5 10.81 -0.98 -8.24
N ARG A 6 9.82 -0.08 -8.16
CA ARG A 6 9.77 0.96 -7.11
C ARG A 6 9.71 0.36 -5.71
N LEU A 7 9.00 -0.75 -5.53
CA LEU A 7 8.94 -1.47 -4.26
C LEU A 7 10.34 -2.00 -3.88
N GLN A 8 11.06 -2.63 -4.81
CA GLN A 8 12.41 -3.14 -4.56
C GLN A 8 13.38 -1.99 -4.23
N GLU A 9 13.35 -0.90 -4.99
CA GLU A 9 14.18 0.30 -4.72
C GLU A 9 13.93 0.84 -3.30
N GLN A 10 12.66 0.90 -2.86
CA GLN A 10 12.32 1.34 -1.51
C GLN A 10 12.84 0.36 -0.44
N ILE A 11 12.73 -0.95 -0.66
CA ILE A 11 13.29 -1.97 0.26
C ILE A 11 14.81 -1.87 0.34
N GLU A 12 15.51 -1.70 -0.78
CA GLU A 12 16.97 -1.59 -0.83
C GLU A 12 17.48 -0.28 -0.21
N SER A 13 16.74 0.82 -0.41
CA SER A 13 17.07 2.13 0.14
C SER A 13 16.82 2.20 1.65
N VAL A 14 15.65 1.71 2.09
CA VAL A 14 15.29 1.73 3.50
C VAL A 14 16.07 0.64 4.24
N ARG A 15 16.31 -0.56 3.70
CA ARG A 15 16.98 -1.66 4.41
C ARG A 15 16.27 -2.06 5.71
N LEU A 16 14.94 -2.02 5.69
CA LEU A 16 14.08 -2.60 6.71
C LEU A 16 13.08 -3.53 6.04
N PRO A 17 12.53 -4.53 6.76
CA PRO A 17 11.47 -5.36 6.20
C PRO A 17 10.18 -4.54 6.06
N LEU A 18 9.56 -4.62 4.89
CA LEU A 18 8.32 -3.92 4.56
C LEU A 18 7.11 -4.60 5.23
N PHE A 19 6.24 -3.83 5.90
CA PHE A 19 5.03 -4.39 6.51
C PHE A 19 3.89 -4.49 5.51
N ALA A 20 3.62 -3.46 4.72
CA ALA A 20 2.55 -3.49 3.74
C ALA A 20 2.78 -2.44 2.66
N VAL A 21 2.06 -2.59 1.55
CA VAL A 21 1.93 -1.55 0.53
C VAL A 21 0.46 -1.21 0.42
N THR A 22 0.16 0.09 0.48
CA THR A 22 -1.16 0.61 0.15
C THR A 22 -1.04 1.49 -1.08
N VAL A 23 -1.92 1.32 -2.05
CA VAL A 23 -2.06 2.25 -3.17
C VAL A 23 -3.45 2.87 -3.12
N THR A 24 -3.57 4.18 -3.35
CA THR A 24 -4.86 4.88 -3.31
C THR A 24 -4.99 5.82 -4.51
N ALA A 25 -6.21 5.89 -5.05
CA ALA A 25 -6.63 6.89 -6.03
C ALA A 25 -8.04 7.42 -5.71
N ALA A 26 -8.36 8.59 -6.23
CA ALA A 26 -9.75 9.01 -6.32
C ALA A 26 -10.52 8.05 -7.24
N ALA A 27 -11.83 7.96 -7.06
CA ALA A 27 -12.70 7.07 -7.84
C ALA A 27 -12.99 7.62 -9.25
N ARG A 28 -11.94 8.08 -9.95
CA ARG A 28 -11.95 8.65 -11.30
C ARG A 28 -10.67 8.23 -12.03
N VAL A 29 -10.83 7.78 -13.28
CA VAL A 29 -9.73 7.42 -14.19
C VAL A 29 -8.79 8.60 -14.45
N ASN A 30 -7.55 8.32 -14.84
CA ASN A 30 -6.53 9.33 -15.11
C ASN A 30 -6.30 10.32 -13.94
N THR A 31 -6.36 9.82 -12.71
CA THR A 31 -5.94 10.59 -11.52
C THR A 31 -4.64 10.03 -10.97
N PRO A 32 -3.80 10.83 -10.29
CA PRO A 32 -2.58 10.32 -9.68
C PRO A 32 -2.86 9.13 -8.74
N LEU A 33 -1.96 8.16 -8.76
CA LEU A 33 -1.94 7.04 -7.81
C LEU A 33 -0.89 7.34 -6.74
N PHE A 34 -1.24 7.18 -5.48
CA PHE A 34 -0.28 7.33 -4.37
C PHE A 34 0.00 5.97 -3.74
N ALA A 35 1.27 5.57 -3.76
CA ALA A 35 1.76 4.37 -3.10
C ALA A 35 2.41 4.72 -1.75
N MET A 36 1.90 4.12 -0.68
CA MET A 36 2.42 4.18 0.67
C MET A 36 3.08 2.86 1.02
N PHE A 37 4.37 2.90 1.36
CA PHE A 37 5.16 1.79 1.87
C PHE A 37 5.20 1.89 3.39
N HIS A 38 4.59 0.89 4.04
CA HIS A 38 4.40 0.89 5.48
C HIS A 38 5.62 0.26 6.16
N TRP A 39 6.45 1.10 6.77
CA TRP A 39 7.55 0.70 7.67
C TRP A 39 7.18 0.91 9.13
N HIS A 40 5.93 1.29 9.40
CA HIS A 40 5.47 1.70 10.72
C HIS A 40 5.62 0.55 11.71
N GLY A 41 6.24 0.84 12.86
CA GLY A 41 6.65 -0.16 13.86
C GLY A 41 8.16 -0.30 13.99
N PHE A 42 8.94 0.07 12.95
CA PHE A 42 10.40 0.11 13.04
C PHE A 42 10.89 1.45 13.58
N ARG A 43 11.90 1.38 14.46
CA ARG A 43 12.60 2.55 14.99
C ARG A 43 14.07 2.45 14.62
N ARG A 44 14.68 3.59 14.28
CA ARG A 44 16.13 3.70 14.05
C ARG A 44 16.79 4.51 15.14
N ALA A 45 17.93 4.02 15.60
CA ALA A 45 18.86 4.80 16.39
C ALA A 45 19.33 6.01 15.56
N THR A 46 19.51 7.14 16.24
CA THR A 46 20.11 8.32 15.60
C THR A 46 21.62 8.09 15.53
N PRO A 47 22.29 8.24 14.38
CA PRO A 47 23.75 8.05 14.28
C PRO A 47 24.57 9.06 15.11
N LEU A 48 23.96 10.18 15.50
CA LEU A 48 24.56 11.18 16.37
C LEU A 48 24.77 10.59 17.77
N VAL A 49 26.01 10.67 18.27
CA VAL A 49 26.36 10.31 19.64
C VAL A 49 26.78 11.57 20.39
N LEU A 50 26.15 11.84 21.52
CA LEU A 50 26.45 12.97 22.41
C LEU A 50 26.82 12.42 23.80
N PRO A 51 28.01 12.71 24.34
CA PRO A 51 28.42 12.23 25.66
C PRO A 51 27.40 12.62 26.74
N GLY A 52 26.96 11.64 27.54
CA GLY A 52 26.00 11.86 28.62
C GLY A 52 24.54 12.08 28.18
N VAL A 53 24.24 12.01 26.88
CA VAL A 53 22.88 12.21 26.36
C VAL A 53 22.42 10.95 25.62
N GLU A 54 21.39 10.30 26.16
CA GLU A 54 20.70 9.20 25.46
C GLU A 54 19.72 9.78 24.44
N ILE A 55 19.95 9.51 23.15
CA ILE A 55 19.05 9.94 22.08
C ILE A 55 18.08 8.78 21.76
N PRO A 56 16.76 8.94 21.99
CA PRO A 56 15.82 7.85 21.79
C PRO A 56 15.70 7.48 20.30
N PRO A 57 15.48 6.19 19.97
CA PRO A 57 15.21 5.76 18.60
C PRO A 57 13.96 6.42 18.03
N ARG A 58 14.05 6.89 16.79
CA ARG A 58 12.97 7.57 16.07
C ARG A 58 12.26 6.60 15.14
N SER A 59 10.95 6.74 15.00
CA SER A 59 10.18 5.96 14.05
C SER A 59 10.68 6.20 12.63
N VAL A 60 10.74 5.14 11.83
CA VAL A 60 11.04 5.27 10.41
C VAL A 60 9.81 5.89 9.73
N PRO A 61 9.96 6.99 8.98
CA PRO A 61 8.83 7.58 8.26
C PRO A 61 8.31 6.58 7.21
N GLY A 62 7.00 6.60 6.98
CA GLY A 62 6.43 5.88 5.83
C GLY A 62 6.98 6.48 4.54
N SER A 63 7.23 5.65 3.52
CA SER A 63 7.56 6.18 2.19
C SER A 63 6.25 6.41 1.44
N LEU A 64 6.03 7.62 0.93
CA LEU A 64 4.88 7.95 0.10
C LEU A 64 5.38 8.46 -1.25
N VAL A 65 4.93 7.82 -2.33
CA VAL A 65 5.40 8.04 -3.69
C VAL A 65 4.21 8.17 -4.63
N GLN A 66 4.21 9.19 -5.49
CA GLN A 66 3.27 9.32 -6.60
C GLN A 66 3.68 8.42 -7.77
N LEU A 67 2.73 7.69 -8.35
CA LEU A 67 2.90 6.92 -9.58
C LEU A 67 2.27 7.69 -10.73
N ASP A 68 3.11 8.22 -11.63
CA ASP A 68 2.69 9.09 -12.73
C ASP A 68 2.22 8.32 -13.98
N THR A 69 1.82 7.07 -13.84
CA THR A 69 1.41 6.23 -14.96
C THR A 69 -0.04 6.55 -15.35
N PRO A 70 -0.31 7.01 -16.59
CA PRO A 70 -1.68 7.21 -17.07
C PRO A 70 -2.44 5.89 -17.04
N TRP A 71 -3.72 5.92 -16.65
CA TRP A 71 -4.54 4.72 -16.54
C TRP A 71 -5.99 5.00 -16.90
N HIS A 72 -6.54 4.13 -17.72
CA HIS A 72 -7.82 4.34 -18.40
C HIS A 72 -8.95 3.50 -17.79
N SER A 73 -8.63 2.58 -16.89
CA SER A 73 -9.58 1.68 -16.24
C SER A 73 -9.06 1.23 -14.86
N PHE A 74 -9.96 0.92 -13.93
CA PHE A 74 -9.57 0.42 -12.60
C PHE A 74 -8.92 -0.96 -12.70
N GLU A 75 -9.32 -1.73 -13.70
CA GLU A 75 -8.81 -3.05 -14.03
C GLU A 75 -7.33 -2.99 -14.48
N ALA A 76 -6.91 -1.90 -15.14
CA ALA A 76 -5.50 -1.70 -15.46
C ALA A 76 -4.66 -1.42 -14.21
N VAL A 77 -5.22 -0.69 -13.24
CA VAL A 77 -4.56 -0.46 -11.94
C VAL A 77 -4.51 -1.76 -11.13
N ASP A 78 -5.59 -2.53 -11.12
CA ASP A 78 -5.63 -3.87 -10.53
C ASP A 78 -4.55 -4.78 -11.13
N ALA A 79 -4.42 -4.84 -12.47
CA ALA A 79 -3.42 -5.68 -13.12
C ALA A 79 -1.99 -5.32 -12.67
N MET A 80 -1.64 -4.04 -12.69
CA MET A 80 -0.34 -3.55 -12.21
C MET A 80 -0.09 -3.93 -10.74
N LEU A 81 -1.11 -3.79 -9.89
CA LEU A 81 -1.00 -4.13 -8.46
C LEU A 81 -0.93 -5.63 -8.21
N LEU A 82 -1.68 -6.43 -8.96
CA LEU A 82 -1.66 -7.88 -8.88
C LEU A 82 -0.31 -8.43 -9.32
N ASP A 83 0.30 -7.88 -10.36
CA ASP A 83 1.66 -8.27 -10.78
C ASP A 83 2.71 -7.91 -9.72
N ALA A 84 2.64 -6.71 -9.13
CA ALA A 84 3.59 -6.32 -8.08
C ALA A 84 3.40 -7.13 -6.79
N ALA A 85 2.16 -7.39 -6.40
CA ALA A 85 1.83 -8.22 -5.24
C ALA A 85 2.25 -9.69 -5.46
N TRP A 86 2.02 -10.22 -6.66
CA TRP A 86 2.41 -11.58 -7.03
C TRP A 86 3.93 -11.76 -6.95
N GLN A 87 4.68 -10.87 -7.61
CA GLN A 87 6.15 -10.90 -7.62
C GLN A 87 6.77 -10.69 -6.23
N SER A 88 6.09 -9.94 -5.36
CA SER A 88 6.50 -9.75 -3.96
C SER A 88 6.04 -10.87 -3.01
N GLY A 89 5.41 -11.92 -3.53
CA GLY A 89 4.98 -13.07 -2.73
C GLY A 89 3.76 -12.82 -1.87
N ALA A 90 3.02 -11.74 -2.09
CA ALA A 90 1.84 -11.44 -1.29
C ALA A 90 0.81 -12.57 -1.38
N TRP A 91 0.14 -12.86 -0.26
CA TRP A 91 -0.90 -13.88 -0.19
C TRP A 91 -2.21 -13.41 -0.82
N ASP A 92 -2.54 -12.13 -0.66
CA ASP A 92 -3.71 -11.50 -1.24
C ASP A 92 -3.47 -10.01 -1.56
N VAL A 93 -4.34 -9.49 -2.44
CA VAL A 93 -4.54 -8.05 -2.63
C VAL A 93 -5.98 -7.72 -2.23
N GLU A 94 -6.14 -6.80 -1.29
CA GLU A 94 -7.44 -6.26 -0.92
C GLU A 94 -7.69 -4.95 -1.68
N ARG A 95 -8.76 -4.90 -2.47
CA ARG A 95 -9.32 -3.66 -3.02
C ARG A 95 -10.54 -3.23 -2.21
N VAL A 96 -10.50 -2.02 -1.66
CA VAL A 96 -11.63 -1.38 -0.98
C VAL A 96 -12.10 -0.19 -1.81
N GLU A 97 -13.39 -0.17 -2.09
CA GLU A 97 -14.06 0.95 -2.75
C GLU A 97 -14.92 1.69 -1.73
N ARG A 98 -14.82 3.02 -1.70
CA ARG A 98 -15.58 3.89 -0.80
C ARG A 98 -16.24 5.02 -1.56
N ARG A 99 -17.45 5.37 -1.13
CA ARG A 99 -18.15 6.60 -1.53
C ARG A 99 -17.38 7.85 -1.07
N GLY A 100 -17.75 9.01 -1.61
CA GLY A 100 -17.21 10.29 -1.18
C GLY A 100 -17.43 10.54 0.31
N CYS A 101 -16.38 11.00 1.00
CA CYS A 101 -16.39 11.24 2.44
C CYS A 101 -16.96 12.62 2.85
N ASN A 102 -17.27 13.50 1.89
CA ASN A 102 -18.04 14.74 2.11
C ASN A 102 -19.53 14.59 1.76
N ALA A 103 -20.02 13.36 1.56
CA ALA A 103 -21.44 13.13 1.31
C ALA A 103 -22.26 13.34 2.59
N ILE A 104 -23.51 13.79 2.43
CA ILE A 104 -24.47 13.88 3.55
C ILE A 104 -24.59 12.49 4.21
N GLY A 105 -24.53 12.47 5.55
CA GLY A 105 -24.53 11.23 6.34
C GLY A 105 -23.18 10.49 6.37
N ALA A 106 -22.07 11.13 5.99
CA ALA A 106 -20.74 10.60 6.28
C ALA A 106 -20.40 10.74 7.77
N SER A 107 -19.99 9.65 8.41
CA SER A 107 -19.54 9.68 9.82
C SER A 107 -18.14 10.27 9.96
N ALA A 108 -17.78 10.72 11.16
CA ALA A 108 -16.41 11.13 11.47
C ALA A 108 -15.38 10.02 11.20
N ALA A 109 -15.76 8.76 11.40
CA ALA A 109 -14.92 7.60 11.11
C ALA A 109 -14.70 7.43 9.59
N GLU A 110 -15.72 7.64 8.76
CA GLU A 110 -15.58 7.63 7.30
C GLU A 110 -14.67 8.76 6.81
N ALA A 111 -14.82 9.96 7.38
CA ALA A 111 -13.95 11.10 7.06
C ALA A 111 -12.49 10.86 7.47
N LEU A 112 -12.25 10.27 8.65
CA LEU A 112 -10.91 9.89 9.09
C LEU A 112 -10.29 8.82 8.19
N ALA A 113 -11.04 7.76 7.85
CA ALA A 113 -10.58 6.70 6.96
C ALA A 113 -10.22 7.24 5.56
N CYS A 114 -10.98 8.23 5.08
CA CYS A 114 -10.69 8.95 3.84
C CYS A 114 -9.32 9.64 3.90
N ARG A 115 -9.04 10.43 4.94
CA ARG A 115 -7.75 11.10 5.13
C ARG A 115 -6.59 10.10 5.25
N GLN A 116 -6.77 9.04 6.04
CA GLN A 116 -5.76 8.00 6.22
C GLN A 116 -5.48 7.21 4.94
N ALA A 117 -6.48 7.05 4.05
CA ALA A 117 -6.26 6.42 2.75
C ALA A 117 -5.28 7.21 1.87
N PHE A 118 -5.14 8.52 2.08
CA PHE A 118 -4.16 9.38 1.40
C PHE A 118 -2.95 9.68 2.29
N GLY A 119 -2.71 8.92 3.36
CA GLY A 119 -1.53 9.08 4.21
C GLY A 119 -1.58 10.27 5.18
N HIS A 120 -2.74 10.91 5.34
CA HIS A 120 -2.89 12.03 6.26
C HIS A 120 -3.33 11.53 7.65
N TYR A 121 -2.34 11.37 8.54
CA TYR A 121 -2.50 10.80 9.88
C TYR A 121 -2.50 11.84 11.03
N GLY A 122 -2.46 13.15 10.72
CA GLY A 122 -2.48 14.27 11.67
C GLY A 122 -1.15 15.05 11.72
N ASP A 123 -1.17 16.21 12.38
CA ASP A 123 -0.07 17.21 12.34
C ASP A 123 1.21 16.78 13.10
N ASP A 124 1.11 15.80 14.00
CA ASP A 124 2.23 15.38 14.88
C ASP A 124 3.18 14.33 14.27
N ILE A 125 2.86 13.78 13.10
CA ILE A 125 3.74 12.82 12.41
C ILE A 125 4.67 13.60 11.48
N ALA A 126 5.81 13.99 12.05
CA ALA A 126 7.05 14.49 11.44
C ALA A 126 7.10 14.62 9.90
N ARG A 127 7.42 15.84 9.43
CA ARG A 127 7.81 16.26 8.07
C ARG A 127 7.39 15.28 6.97
N ASP A 128 6.29 15.63 6.31
CA ASP A 128 5.83 15.01 5.08
C ASP A 128 7.01 14.80 4.11
N PRO A 129 7.44 13.54 3.87
CA PRO A 129 8.61 13.25 3.03
C PRO A 129 8.34 13.50 1.54
N LEU A 130 7.10 13.84 1.18
CA LEU A 130 6.71 14.22 -0.17
C LEU A 130 7.37 15.53 -0.62
N ARG A 131 7.72 15.57 -1.91
CA ARG A 131 8.08 16.81 -2.58
C ARG A 131 6.91 17.80 -2.47
N PRO A 132 7.17 19.13 -2.50
CA PRO A 132 6.10 20.13 -2.43
C PRO A 132 5.02 19.94 -3.50
N ASP A 133 5.41 19.57 -4.72
CA ASP A 133 4.48 19.32 -5.83
C ASP A 133 3.58 18.11 -5.54
N ASP A 134 4.18 16.96 -5.20
CA ASP A 134 3.45 15.74 -4.84
C ASP A 134 2.48 15.95 -3.67
N ARG A 135 2.81 16.85 -2.73
CA ARG A 135 1.92 17.21 -1.61
C ARG A 135 0.69 17.98 -2.08
N THR A 136 0.88 18.91 -3.02
CA THR A 136 -0.21 19.69 -3.62
C THR A 136 -1.15 18.77 -4.40
N ASP A 137 -0.57 17.85 -5.19
CA ASP A 137 -1.34 16.84 -5.93
C ASP A 137 -2.10 15.90 -4.99
N ARG A 138 -1.48 15.48 -3.88
CA ARG A 138 -2.14 14.64 -2.86
C ARG A 138 -3.35 15.35 -2.25
N ASP A 139 -3.20 16.61 -1.84
CA ASP A 139 -4.29 17.35 -1.20
C ASP A 139 -5.45 17.60 -2.19
N ALA A 140 -5.13 17.94 -3.44
CA ALA A 140 -6.13 18.06 -4.51
C ALA A 140 -6.84 16.73 -4.79
N LEU A 141 -6.10 15.62 -4.80
CA LEU A 141 -6.65 14.29 -4.99
C LEU A 141 -7.53 13.86 -3.82
N MET A 142 -7.15 14.17 -2.57
CA MET A 142 -7.97 13.91 -1.39
C MET A 142 -9.28 14.69 -1.45
N GLN A 143 -9.25 15.96 -1.88
CA GLN A 143 -10.47 16.74 -2.09
C GLN A 143 -11.36 16.15 -3.19
N LEU A 144 -10.78 15.67 -4.28
CA LEU A 144 -11.50 14.96 -5.34
C LEU A 144 -12.14 13.67 -4.81
N ALA A 145 -11.39 12.90 -4.02
CA ALA A 145 -11.85 11.68 -3.38
C ALA A 145 -12.97 11.94 -2.37
N ALA A 146 -12.91 13.05 -1.64
CA ALA A 146 -13.96 13.43 -0.72
C ALA A 146 -15.31 13.65 -1.42
N ARG A 147 -15.30 14.11 -2.68
CA ARG A 147 -16.50 14.30 -3.49
C ARG A 147 -16.92 13.04 -4.27
N SER A 148 -15.97 12.36 -4.89
CA SER A 148 -16.23 11.27 -5.86
C SER A 148 -16.08 9.86 -5.30
N GLY A 149 -15.52 9.72 -4.09
CA GLY A 149 -15.09 8.46 -3.53
C GLY A 149 -13.63 8.13 -3.86
N TYR A 150 -13.14 7.04 -3.29
CA TYR A 150 -11.78 6.56 -3.52
C TYR A 150 -11.72 5.05 -3.61
N VAL A 151 -10.65 4.57 -4.22
CA VAL A 151 -10.29 3.16 -4.24
C VAL A 151 -8.92 3.01 -3.59
N ARG A 152 -8.81 2.02 -2.72
CA ARG A 152 -7.59 1.70 -2.00
C ARG A 152 -7.27 0.23 -2.19
N TRP A 153 -6.03 -0.06 -2.50
CA TRP A 153 -5.47 -1.40 -2.56
C TRP A 153 -4.49 -1.60 -1.42
N LEU A 154 -4.45 -2.81 -0.87
CA LEU A 154 -3.52 -3.20 0.18
C LEU A 154 -2.98 -4.59 -0.13
N PHE A 155 -1.67 -4.78 -0.04
CA PHE A 155 -1.06 -6.11 -0.02
C PHE A 155 0.13 -6.15 0.93
N ARG A 156 0.55 -7.38 1.27
CA ARG A 156 1.55 -7.70 2.28
C ARG A 156 2.70 -8.49 1.64
N PRO A 157 3.82 -7.85 1.30
CA PRO A 157 4.96 -8.51 0.67
C PRO A 157 5.57 -9.59 1.57
N VAL A 158 5.88 -10.76 1.02
CA VAL A 158 6.74 -11.76 1.66
C VAL A 158 8.20 -11.48 1.30
N LYS A 159 8.50 -11.30 0.00
CA LYS A 159 9.82 -10.92 -0.49
C LYS A 159 10.20 -9.52 0.01
N GLY A 160 11.25 -9.45 0.83
CA GLY A 160 11.72 -8.20 1.46
C GLY A 160 10.75 -7.61 2.49
N GLY A 161 9.71 -8.37 2.87
CA GLY A 161 8.73 -7.97 3.88
C GLY A 161 8.89 -8.71 5.20
N LEU A 162 8.13 -8.26 6.21
CA LEU A 162 8.10 -8.90 7.53
C LEU A 162 7.44 -10.29 7.48
N TRP A 163 6.52 -10.51 6.53
CA TRP A 163 5.66 -11.70 6.49
C TRP A 163 6.41 -13.00 6.25
N ARG A 164 7.64 -12.95 5.71
CA ARG A 164 8.51 -14.12 5.61
C ARG A 164 8.82 -14.76 6.96
N THR A 165 8.79 -14.00 8.06
CA THR A 165 9.11 -14.53 9.40
C THR A 165 8.00 -15.38 10.01
N LEU A 166 6.79 -15.33 9.47
CA LEU A 166 5.65 -16.09 9.99
C LEU A 166 5.60 -17.53 9.47
N ASP A 167 6.40 -17.84 8.43
CA ASP A 167 6.47 -19.17 7.78
C ASP A 167 5.06 -19.72 7.46
N GLU A 168 4.15 -18.84 7.03
CA GLU A 168 2.81 -19.24 6.64
C GLU A 168 2.88 -20.15 5.40
N PRO A 169 2.08 -21.23 5.37
CA PRO A 169 2.12 -22.17 4.26
C PRO A 169 1.64 -21.49 2.98
N ASP A 170 2.52 -21.45 1.98
CA ASP A 170 2.23 -21.06 0.62
C ASP A 170 3.07 -21.89 -0.36
N ASP A 171 2.43 -22.86 -1.00
CA ASP A 171 3.10 -23.79 -1.93
C ASP A 171 3.49 -23.10 -3.26
N THR A 172 3.10 -21.84 -3.47
CA THR A 172 3.33 -21.09 -4.70
C THR A 172 4.57 -20.18 -4.65
N LEU A 173 5.22 -20.03 -3.48
CA LEU A 173 6.38 -19.15 -3.30
C LEU A 173 7.67 -19.79 -3.79
N ASP A 174 8.51 -18.98 -4.44
CA ASP A 174 9.92 -19.29 -4.71
C ASP A 174 10.77 -19.15 -3.43
N ALA A 175 12.01 -19.65 -3.46
CA ALA A 175 12.92 -19.67 -2.31
C ALA A 175 13.26 -18.27 -1.73
N ASP A 176 13.13 -17.23 -2.54
CA ASP A 176 13.33 -15.83 -2.12
C ASP A 176 12.06 -15.20 -1.51
N GLY A 177 10.95 -15.94 -1.47
CA GLY A 177 9.65 -15.50 -1.01
C GLY A 177 8.88 -14.68 -2.04
N GLY A 178 9.29 -14.67 -3.31
CA GLY A 178 8.56 -14.05 -4.42
C GLY A 178 7.88 -15.09 -5.31
N ARG A 179 7.41 -14.64 -6.48
CA ARG A 179 6.90 -15.51 -7.56
C ARG A 179 7.27 -14.94 -8.92
N ARG A 180 7.35 -15.79 -9.94
CA ARG A 180 7.65 -15.35 -11.32
C ARG A 180 6.43 -14.73 -12.00
N PRO A 181 6.56 -13.58 -12.69
CA PRO A 181 5.46 -13.00 -13.46
C PRO A 181 5.08 -13.89 -14.67
N PRO A 182 3.87 -13.72 -15.24
CA PRO A 182 2.82 -12.79 -14.81
C PRO A 182 1.98 -13.34 -13.65
N CYS A 183 1.23 -12.46 -12.98
CA CYS A 183 0.21 -12.88 -12.03
C CYS A 183 -0.92 -13.65 -12.76
N PRO A 184 -1.31 -14.85 -12.30
CA PRO A 184 -2.37 -15.62 -12.95
C PRO A 184 -3.79 -15.11 -12.63
N VAL A 185 -3.93 -14.19 -11.68
CA VAL A 185 -5.23 -13.68 -11.21
C VAL A 185 -5.65 -12.49 -12.05
N LEU A 186 -6.86 -12.57 -12.61
CA LEU A 186 -7.42 -11.51 -13.44
C LEU A 186 -8.08 -10.40 -12.59
N PRO A 187 -7.96 -9.13 -13.00
CA PRO A 187 -8.72 -8.02 -12.43
C PRO A 187 -10.23 -8.28 -12.46
N GLN A 188 -10.94 -7.80 -11.43
CA GLN A 188 -12.40 -7.82 -11.40
C GLN A 188 -12.97 -6.44 -11.71
N PRO A 189 -14.14 -6.36 -12.37
CA PRO A 189 -14.75 -5.08 -12.65
C PRO A 189 -15.06 -4.30 -11.37
N ARG A 190 -15.07 -2.98 -11.48
CA ARG A 190 -15.49 -2.12 -10.37
C ARG A 190 -16.96 -2.40 -9.97
N ARG A 191 -17.28 -2.31 -8.68
CA ARG A 191 -18.66 -2.47 -8.23
C ARG A 191 -19.53 -1.29 -8.69
N PRO A 192 -20.77 -1.53 -9.18
CA PRO A 192 -21.65 -0.47 -9.69
C PRO A 192 -21.98 0.62 -8.66
N ASN A 193 -22.07 0.26 -7.38
CA ASN A 193 -22.37 1.17 -6.28
C ASN A 193 -21.13 1.93 -5.74
N GLY A 194 -19.93 1.67 -6.29
CA GLY A 194 -18.68 2.29 -5.86
C GLY A 194 -18.33 2.04 -4.39
N ARG A 195 -18.91 1.01 -3.76
CA ARG A 195 -18.69 0.65 -2.36
C ARG A 195 -18.55 -0.86 -2.22
N GLY A 196 -17.47 -1.29 -1.58
CA GLY A 196 -17.31 -2.69 -1.22
C GLY A 196 -15.86 -3.08 -0.96
N ARG A 197 -15.67 -4.39 -0.88
CA ARG A 197 -14.38 -5.04 -0.71
C ARG A 197 -14.28 -6.16 -1.73
N THR A 198 -13.12 -6.28 -2.35
CA THR A 198 -12.74 -7.37 -3.23
C THR A 198 -11.40 -7.88 -2.75
N ILE A 199 -11.25 -9.20 -2.61
CA ILE A 199 -9.99 -9.84 -2.21
C ILE A 199 -9.55 -10.72 -3.36
N TYR A 200 -8.40 -10.40 -3.93
CA TYR A 200 -7.71 -11.22 -4.91
C TYR A 200 -6.81 -12.19 -4.17
N ARG A 201 -7.15 -13.48 -4.16
CA ARG A 201 -6.32 -14.51 -3.53
C ARG A 201 -5.20 -14.88 -4.50
N LEU A 202 -3.95 -14.75 -4.07
CA LEU A 202 -2.75 -15.04 -4.85
C LEU A 202 -2.11 -16.37 -4.42
N GLY A 203 -1.84 -16.51 -3.12
CA GLY A 203 -1.22 -17.71 -2.57
C GLY A 203 -2.17 -18.90 -2.46
N ALA A 204 -1.61 -20.11 -2.42
CA ALA A 204 -2.37 -21.35 -2.30
C ALA A 204 -1.66 -22.35 -1.38
N VAL A 205 -2.46 -23.11 -0.62
CA VAL A 205 -1.98 -24.29 0.11
C VAL A 205 -2.57 -25.52 -0.58
N HIS A 206 -1.71 -26.38 -1.10
CA HIS A 206 -2.08 -27.64 -1.74
C HIS A 206 -1.91 -28.84 -0.81
N ARG A 207 -1.24 -28.66 0.34
CA ARG A 207 -1.05 -29.70 1.34
C ARG A 207 -2.14 -29.66 2.40
N ILE A 208 -2.55 -30.85 2.87
CA ILE A 208 -3.44 -30.97 4.02
C ILE A 208 -2.67 -30.45 5.25
N LEU A 209 -3.14 -29.35 5.83
CA LEU A 209 -2.64 -28.85 7.10
C LEU A 209 -3.16 -29.77 8.20
N SER A 210 -2.33 -30.69 8.70
CA SER A 210 -2.66 -31.41 9.93
C SER A 210 -2.61 -30.43 11.10
N PRO A 211 -3.66 -30.34 11.94
CA PRO A 211 -3.60 -29.56 13.16
C PRO A 211 -2.49 -30.13 14.07
N ARG A 212 -1.65 -29.24 14.60
CA ARG A 212 -0.70 -29.56 15.67
C ARG A 212 -1.39 -29.60 17.02
#